data_AF-A0A034WVK8-F1
#
_entry.id   AF-A0A034WVK8-F1
#
_cell.length_a   1.000
_cell.length_b   1.000
_cell.length_c   1.000
_cell.angle_alpha   90.00
_cell.angle_beta   90.00
_cell.angle_gamma   90.00
#
_symmetry.space_group_name_H-M   'P 1'
#
loop_
_entity.id
_entity.type
_entity.pdbx_description
1 polymer ?
#
loop_
_entity_poly.entity_id
_entity_poly.type
_entity_poly.pdbx_seq_one_letter_code
_entity_poly.pdbx_strand_id
1 'polypeptide(L)'
;FLPTFGPSFIHLYGSTRDYTLLDQHSNLNTGLGEGVSYRARLLLAIRTEITDNVEMTTEKNVELEPAYPISESSYSRNEEFFLFGSIIEASMLDKKVSDKTVFFELSMGNAGNSLDGHNESFSTATEDGEDGCVLETVDTTSFSSVTNACKPISHDKSHYYLPYWDYKPCMDVRCTLPDLRRRMYNSNMLSKMSEKLEEGLMKTKKLIEDEDVKAEVRLRTTLEDLASACARYLSITKANAAGPGRG
;
A
#
# COMPACT_ATOMS: atom_id res chain seq x y z
N PHE A 1 -2.34 -20.49 23.09
CA PHE A 1 -2.31 -20.69 21.63
C PHE A 1 -0.87 -20.90 21.22
N LEU A 2 -0.61 -21.89 20.38
CA LEU A 2 0.71 -22.03 19.78
C LEU A 2 0.88 -20.93 18.71
N PRO A 3 2.09 -20.39 18.51
CA PRO A 3 2.34 -19.40 17.46
C PRO A 3 1.88 -19.93 16.10
N THR A 4 1.16 -19.10 15.36
CA THR A 4 0.73 -19.38 13.99
C THR A 4 0.83 -18.10 13.17
N PHE A 5 1.00 -18.23 11.86
CA PHE A 5 0.99 -17.13 10.91
C PHE A 5 0.30 -17.59 9.61
N GLY A 6 -0.43 -16.70 8.96
CA GLY A 6 -1.02 -16.97 7.65
C GLY A 6 -2.20 -17.95 7.63
N PRO A 7 -2.68 -18.34 6.44
CA PRO A 7 -2.07 -18.11 5.12
C PRO A 7 -2.13 -16.63 4.71
N SER A 8 -0.98 -16.02 4.42
CA SER A 8 -0.89 -14.59 4.05
C SER A 8 0.20 -14.33 3.03
N PHE A 9 -0.05 -13.36 2.14
CA PHE A 9 0.95 -12.92 1.17
C PHE A 9 1.98 -11.97 1.81
N ILE A 10 3.24 -12.37 1.77
CA ILE A 10 4.41 -11.54 2.04
C ILE A 10 4.85 -10.92 0.72
N HIS A 11 4.90 -9.60 0.66
CA HIS A 11 5.29 -8.86 -0.54
C HIS A 11 6.77 -8.51 -0.44
N LEU A 12 7.51 -8.74 -1.52
CA LEU A 12 8.94 -8.50 -1.60
C LEU A 12 9.18 -7.26 -2.46
N TYR A 13 9.94 -6.32 -1.91
CA TYR A 13 10.29 -5.07 -2.57
C TYR A 13 11.81 -4.93 -2.64
N GLY A 14 12.29 -4.36 -3.75
CA GLY A 14 13.71 -4.08 -4.00
C GLY A 14 13.95 -2.62 -4.35
N SER A 15 15.16 -2.31 -4.81
CA SER A 15 15.52 -0.97 -5.26
C SER A 15 14.65 -0.48 -6.42
N THR A 16 14.49 0.83 -6.52
CA THR A 16 14.11 1.47 -7.80
C THR A 16 15.09 1.01 -8.87
N ARG A 17 14.60 0.67 -10.07
CA ARG A 17 15.48 0.34 -11.19
C ARG A 17 16.10 1.63 -11.73
N ASP A 18 17.24 2.03 -11.18
CA ASP A 18 18.04 3.10 -11.74
C ASP A 18 18.87 2.55 -12.91
N TYR A 19 18.69 3.12 -14.12
CA TYR A 19 19.50 2.79 -15.30
C TYR A 19 20.91 3.42 -15.26
N THR A 20 21.42 3.81 -14.09
CA THR A 20 22.83 4.16 -13.94
C THR A 20 23.67 2.89 -13.95
N LEU A 21 24.83 2.92 -14.63
CA LEU A 21 25.79 1.80 -14.70
C LEU A 21 26.22 1.23 -13.34
N LEU A 22 25.97 1.97 -12.25
CA LEU A 22 26.18 1.55 -10.88
C LEU A 22 24.81 1.38 -10.22
N ASP A 23 24.47 0.15 -9.82
CA ASP A 23 23.32 -0.14 -8.97
C ASP A 23 23.64 0.31 -7.53
N GLN A 24 23.51 1.62 -7.30
CA GLN A 24 23.79 2.27 -6.00
C GLN A 24 22.91 1.71 -4.87
N HIS A 25 21.85 1.00 -5.22
CA HIS A 25 20.86 0.45 -4.30
C HIS A 25 20.77 -1.09 -4.36
N SER A 26 21.80 -1.76 -4.90
CA SER A 26 21.86 -3.23 -5.04
C SER A 26 21.65 -3.98 -3.73
N ASN A 27 22.04 -3.39 -2.60
CA ASN A 27 21.81 -3.93 -1.26
C ASN A 27 20.31 -4.08 -0.92
N LEU A 28 19.43 -3.24 -1.47
CA LEU A 28 17.98 -3.40 -1.27
C LEU A 28 17.45 -4.66 -1.94
N ASN A 29 18.07 -5.10 -3.04
CA ASN A 29 17.70 -6.34 -3.73
C ASN A 29 18.16 -7.60 -2.98
N THR A 30 19.09 -7.48 -2.02
CA THR A 30 19.52 -8.56 -1.13
C THR A 30 18.86 -8.52 0.25
N GLY A 31 17.85 -7.65 0.43
CA GLY A 31 17.10 -7.51 1.68
C GLY A 31 17.80 -6.64 2.73
N LEU A 32 18.86 -5.92 2.37
CA LEU A 32 19.55 -4.99 3.27
C LEU A 32 18.96 -3.58 3.15
N GLY A 33 17.74 -3.43 3.64
CA GLY A 33 16.99 -2.16 3.68
C GLY A 33 15.57 -2.32 3.15
N GLU A 34 14.81 -1.22 3.16
CA GLU A 34 13.44 -1.17 2.63
C GLU A 34 13.45 -0.73 1.17
N GLY A 35 13.07 -1.63 0.27
CA GLY A 35 12.84 -1.32 -1.15
C GLY A 35 11.43 -0.79 -1.41
N VAL A 36 11.24 -0.10 -2.53
CA VAL A 36 9.93 0.45 -2.96
C VAL A 36 9.40 -0.19 -4.24
N SER A 37 10.24 -0.90 -5.00
CA SER A 37 9.83 -1.56 -6.24
C SER A 37 9.34 -2.98 -5.95
N TYR A 38 8.07 -3.28 -6.25
CA TYR A 38 7.53 -4.65 -6.12
C TYR A 38 8.34 -5.64 -6.97
N ARG A 39 8.69 -6.80 -6.40
CA ARG A 39 9.44 -7.88 -7.06
C ARG A 39 8.63 -9.17 -7.15
N ALA A 40 7.99 -9.55 -6.06
CA ALA A 40 7.23 -10.79 -5.97
C ALA A 40 6.34 -10.78 -4.72
N ARG A 41 5.48 -11.79 -4.61
CA ARG A 41 4.78 -12.14 -3.37
C ARG A 41 4.93 -13.63 -3.09
N LEU A 42 5.01 -13.97 -1.81
CA LEU A 42 5.06 -15.34 -1.32
C LEU A 42 3.83 -15.59 -0.45
N LEU A 43 3.03 -16.62 -0.76
CA LEU A 43 1.97 -17.06 0.13
C LEU A 43 2.58 -17.95 1.21
N LEU A 44 2.50 -17.52 2.47
CA LEU A 44 3.13 -18.21 3.59
C LEU A 44 2.11 -18.52 4.70
N ALA A 45 2.18 -19.73 5.23
CA ALA A 45 1.54 -20.12 6.49
C ALA A 45 2.59 -20.80 7.39
N ILE A 46 2.55 -20.50 8.70
CA ILE A 46 3.40 -21.09 9.72
C ILE A 46 2.48 -21.68 10.79
N ARG A 47 2.69 -22.95 11.12
CA ARG A 47 2.00 -23.63 12.21
C ARG A 47 3.05 -24.25 13.13
N THR A 48 2.84 -24.11 14.44
CA THR A 48 3.62 -24.82 15.45
C THR A 48 2.84 -26.03 15.94
N GLU A 49 3.53 -27.18 16.00
CA GLU A 49 3.01 -28.43 16.55
C GLU A 49 3.94 -28.89 17.69
N ILE A 50 3.36 -29.47 18.74
CA ILE A 50 4.13 -30.07 19.83
C ILE A 50 4.38 -31.53 19.43
N THR A 51 5.64 -31.93 19.40
CA THR A 51 6.05 -33.30 19.14
C THR A 51 6.50 -33.96 20.44
N ASP A 52 6.11 -35.22 20.66
CA ASP A 52 6.46 -35.98 21.88
C ASP A 52 7.89 -36.55 21.85
N ASN A 53 8.59 -36.46 20.70
CA ASN A 53 9.90 -37.05 20.47
C ASN A 53 11.03 -36.00 20.58
N VAL A 54 11.74 -36.00 21.71
CA VAL A 54 12.89 -35.12 21.99
C VAL A 54 14.15 -35.53 21.20
N GLU A 55 14.21 -36.76 20.67
CA GLU A 55 15.42 -37.31 20.02
C GLU A 55 15.59 -36.93 18.54
N MET A 56 14.60 -36.26 17.91
CA MET A 56 14.65 -35.89 16.48
C MET A 56 15.22 -34.49 16.21
N THR A 57 15.68 -33.75 17.22
CA THR A 57 16.03 -32.32 17.04
C THR A 57 17.44 -32.04 16.50
N THR A 58 18.22 -33.05 16.12
CA THR A 58 19.59 -32.83 15.59
C THR A 58 19.67 -32.74 14.08
N GLU A 59 18.62 -33.14 13.35
CA GLU A 59 18.59 -33.02 11.89
C GLU A 59 17.52 -32.00 11.50
N LYS A 60 17.95 -30.92 10.85
CA LYS A 60 17.05 -29.96 10.19
C LYS A 60 16.42 -30.64 8.96
N ASN A 61 15.56 -31.62 9.19
CA ASN A 61 14.90 -32.35 8.13
C ASN A 61 13.82 -31.44 7.52
N VAL A 62 14.17 -30.83 6.39
CA VAL A 62 13.22 -30.11 5.54
C VAL A 62 12.55 -31.14 4.66
N GLU A 63 11.32 -31.53 5.02
CA GLU A 63 10.48 -32.36 4.18
C GLU A 63 9.72 -31.48 3.19
N LEU A 64 9.79 -31.82 1.91
CA LEU A 64 9.08 -31.12 0.84
C LEU A 64 7.87 -31.95 0.45
N GLU A 65 6.69 -31.40 0.69
CA GLU A 65 5.44 -31.97 0.20
C GLU A 65 4.93 -31.18 -1.02
N PRO A 66 4.42 -31.86 -2.07
CA PRO A 66 3.73 -31.20 -3.16
C PRO A 66 2.48 -30.46 -2.65
N ALA A 67 2.37 -29.18 -2.95
CA ALA A 67 1.17 -28.40 -2.64
C ALA A 67 0.18 -28.42 -3.81
N TYR A 68 -1.12 -28.44 -3.50
CA TYR A 68 -2.16 -28.25 -4.49
C TYR A 68 -2.11 -26.82 -5.05
N PRO A 69 -2.39 -26.61 -6.36
CA PRO A 69 -2.53 -25.28 -6.93
C PRO A 69 -3.55 -24.46 -6.13
N ILE A 70 -3.19 -23.22 -5.86
CA ILE A 70 -4.00 -22.32 -5.05
C ILE A 70 -4.75 -21.38 -5.99
N SER A 71 -6.10 -21.41 -5.94
CA SER A 71 -6.94 -20.47 -6.69
C SER A 71 -6.87 -19.08 -6.04
N GLU A 72 -6.22 -18.12 -6.71
CA GLU A 72 -6.03 -16.76 -6.18
C GLU A 72 -7.35 -16.03 -5.91
N SER A 73 -8.38 -16.28 -6.72
CA SER A 73 -9.74 -15.74 -6.54
C SER A 73 -10.37 -16.15 -5.21
N SER A 74 -9.86 -17.19 -4.55
CA SER A 74 -10.33 -17.62 -3.22
C SER A 74 -9.84 -16.69 -2.08
N TYR A 75 -8.79 -15.89 -2.28
CA TYR A 75 -8.18 -15.04 -1.25
C TYR A 75 -8.67 -13.59 -1.30
N SER A 76 -8.84 -13.06 -2.50
CA SER A 76 -9.25 -11.69 -2.70
C SER A 76 -10.01 -11.54 -4.00
N ARG A 77 -11.15 -10.86 -3.92
CA ARG A 77 -11.80 -10.31 -5.10
C ARG A 77 -10.96 -9.14 -5.63
N ASN A 78 -10.74 -9.14 -6.92
CA ASN A 78 -10.16 -8.01 -7.64
C ASN A 78 -11.21 -6.90 -7.77
N GLU A 79 -10.80 -5.66 -7.55
CA GLU A 79 -11.63 -4.48 -7.71
C GLU A 79 -10.89 -3.47 -8.60
N GLU A 80 -11.66 -2.67 -9.34
CA GLU A 80 -11.13 -1.59 -10.16
C GLU A 80 -10.82 -0.37 -9.27
N PHE A 81 -9.62 0.16 -9.42
CA PHE A 81 -9.16 1.37 -8.76
C PHE A 81 -8.89 2.46 -9.79
N PHE A 82 -9.30 3.68 -9.45
CA PHE A 82 -9.04 4.89 -10.22
C PHE A 82 -8.24 5.86 -9.36
N LEU A 83 -7.07 6.28 -9.86
CA LEU A 83 -6.25 7.30 -9.22
C LEU A 83 -6.17 8.51 -10.16
N PHE A 84 -6.50 9.67 -9.60
CA PHE A 84 -6.42 10.95 -10.28
C PHE A 84 -5.45 11.86 -9.54
N GLY A 85 -4.60 12.57 -10.27
CA GLY A 85 -3.67 13.55 -9.74
C GLY A 85 -3.71 14.84 -10.56
N SER A 86 -3.53 15.98 -9.89
CA SER A 86 -3.35 17.26 -10.56
C SER A 86 -2.11 17.96 -10.02
N ILE A 87 -1.30 18.49 -10.93
CA ILE A 87 -0.11 19.27 -10.57
C ILE A 87 -0.52 20.74 -10.42
N ILE A 88 -0.52 21.23 -9.18
CA ILE A 88 -0.85 22.62 -8.88
C ILE A 88 0.34 23.54 -9.24
N GLU A 89 1.53 23.20 -8.78
CA GLU A 89 2.75 23.98 -9.02
C GLU A 89 3.96 23.04 -8.99
N ALA A 90 4.99 23.38 -9.76
CA ALA A 90 6.29 22.74 -9.70
C ALA A 90 7.38 23.83 -9.68
N SER A 91 7.86 24.15 -8.48
CA SER A 91 8.88 25.18 -8.21
C SER A 91 10.17 24.57 -7.66
N MET A 92 11.19 25.39 -7.42
CA MET A 92 12.47 24.99 -6.82
C MET A 92 13.19 23.87 -7.59
N LEU A 93 13.07 23.87 -8.92
CA LEU A 93 13.76 22.92 -9.78
C LEU A 93 15.26 23.23 -9.82
N ASP A 94 16.08 22.18 -9.75
CA ASP A 94 17.53 22.30 -9.84
C ASP A 94 17.93 22.88 -11.21
N LYS A 95 18.90 23.81 -11.22
CA LYS A 95 19.46 24.36 -12.45
C LYS A 95 19.94 23.28 -13.44
N LYS A 96 20.34 22.10 -12.98
CA LYS A 96 20.73 20.96 -13.83
C LYS A 96 19.63 20.49 -14.79
N VAL A 97 18.36 20.69 -14.45
CA VAL A 97 17.22 20.32 -15.31
C VAL A 97 16.71 21.49 -16.16
N SER A 98 17.27 22.70 -15.99
CA SER A 98 16.82 23.91 -16.69
C SER A 98 16.89 23.83 -18.21
N ASP A 99 17.84 23.08 -18.76
CA ASP A 99 18.01 22.88 -20.21
C ASP A 99 17.26 21.66 -20.77
N LYS A 100 16.58 20.89 -19.91
CA LYS A 100 15.82 19.72 -20.30
C LYS A 100 14.32 20.00 -20.18
N THR A 101 13.51 19.26 -20.92
CA THR A 101 12.06 19.24 -20.68
C THR A 101 11.76 18.33 -19.50
N VAL A 102 10.84 18.76 -18.63
CA VAL A 102 10.38 18.02 -17.46
C VAL A 102 8.91 17.67 -17.67
N PHE A 103 8.52 16.46 -17.29
CA PHE A 103 7.13 16.00 -17.20
C PHE A 103 6.96 15.19 -15.92
N PHE A 104 5.72 15.05 -15.48
CA PHE A 104 5.36 14.16 -14.39
C PHE A 104 4.65 12.92 -14.93
N GLU A 105 4.80 11.83 -14.20
CA GLU A 105 4.09 10.57 -14.40
C GLU A 105 3.34 10.24 -13.11
N LEU A 106 2.11 9.75 -13.27
CA LEU A 106 1.28 9.16 -12.23
C LEU A 106 1.20 7.66 -12.49
N SER A 107 1.63 6.85 -11.52
CA SER A 107 1.55 5.39 -11.63
C SER A 107 0.97 4.75 -10.37
N MET A 108 0.30 3.62 -10.57
CA MET A 108 -0.26 2.80 -9.51
C MET A 108 0.04 1.33 -9.83
N GLY A 109 1.02 0.76 -9.13
CA GLY A 109 1.61 -0.52 -9.53
C GLY A 109 2.24 -0.41 -10.92
N ASN A 110 1.87 -1.30 -11.84
CA ASN A 110 2.34 -1.26 -13.22
C ASN A 110 1.48 -0.35 -14.14
N ALA A 111 0.35 0.17 -13.65
CA ALA A 111 -0.50 1.06 -14.43
C ALA A 111 0.10 2.47 -14.47
N GLY A 112 0.19 3.04 -15.66
CA GLY A 112 0.79 4.35 -15.91
C GLY A 112 2.31 4.42 -15.89
N ASN A 113 2.99 3.32 -15.51
CA ASN A 113 4.46 3.25 -15.49
C ASN A 113 5.00 3.08 -16.91
N SER A 114 5.63 4.14 -17.45
CA SER A 114 6.24 4.12 -18.78
C SER A 114 7.68 3.61 -18.80
N LEU A 115 8.35 3.56 -17.64
CA LEU A 115 9.79 3.28 -17.52
C LEU A 115 10.10 1.80 -17.34
N ASP A 116 9.35 1.10 -16.48
CA ASP A 116 9.57 -0.34 -16.25
C ASP A 116 8.88 -1.22 -17.31
N GLY A 117 8.17 -0.60 -18.26
CA GLY A 117 7.15 -1.25 -19.08
C GLY A 117 5.97 -1.71 -18.23
N HIS A 118 4.86 -2.08 -18.88
CA HIS A 118 3.92 -2.98 -18.21
C HIS A 118 4.72 -4.24 -17.93
N ASN A 119 5.08 -4.53 -16.67
CA ASN A 119 5.57 -5.86 -16.30
C ASN A 119 4.42 -6.84 -16.55
N GLU A 120 4.19 -7.15 -17.82
CA GLU A 120 3.43 -8.30 -18.29
C GLU A 120 4.20 -9.48 -17.74
N SER A 121 3.75 -9.95 -16.58
CA SER A 121 4.12 -11.27 -16.12
C SER A 121 3.62 -12.18 -17.24
N PHE A 122 4.53 -12.65 -18.09
CA PHE A 122 4.27 -13.44 -19.30
C PHE A 122 2.92 -14.14 -19.25
N SER A 123 1.95 -13.65 -20.02
CA SER A 123 0.72 -14.39 -20.29
C SER A 123 1.05 -15.53 -21.23
N THR A 124 1.62 -16.62 -20.72
CA THR A 124 1.41 -17.92 -21.36
C THR A 124 0.09 -18.48 -20.85
N ALA A 125 -1.00 -17.76 -21.15
CA ALA A 125 -2.32 -18.39 -21.23
C ALA A 125 -2.43 -18.87 -22.68
N THR A 126 -2.08 -20.14 -22.90
CA THR A 126 -2.67 -20.87 -24.02
C THR A 126 -4.18 -20.70 -23.91
N GLU A 127 -4.79 -20.19 -24.97
CA GLU A 127 -6.23 -20.26 -25.17
C GLU A 127 -6.62 -21.74 -25.07
N ASP A 128 -7.07 -22.17 -23.90
CA ASP A 128 -7.87 -23.37 -23.61
C ASP A 128 -7.68 -23.76 -22.14
N GLY A 129 -8.69 -23.48 -21.32
CA GLY A 129 -8.79 -24.05 -19.96
C GLY A 129 -9.30 -23.07 -18.92
N GLU A 130 -10.55 -23.28 -18.48
CA GLU A 130 -11.04 -22.80 -17.20
C GLU A 130 -10.01 -23.07 -16.08
N ASP A 131 -9.80 -22.07 -15.23
CA ASP A 131 -8.98 -22.12 -14.00
C ASP A 131 -7.46 -21.84 -14.12
N GLY A 132 -7.08 -20.83 -14.91
CA GLY A 132 -5.71 -20.31 -15.00
C GLY A 132 -5.58 -18.86 -14.53
N CYS A 133 -4.59 -18.56 -13.68
CA CYS A 133 -4.27 -17.23 -13.16
C CYS A 133 -4.08 -16.21 -14.30
N VAL A 134 -5.11 -15.39 -14.54
CA VAL A 134 -5.01 -14.22 -15.41
C VAL A 134 -4.32 -13.13 -14.60
N LEU A 135 -2.99 -13.05 -14.70
CA LEU A 135 -2.30 -11.81 -14.37
C LEU A 135 -2.79 -10.77 -15.38
N GLU A 136 -3.70 -9.92 -14.92
CA GLU A 136 -4.40 -8.93 -15.75
C GLU A 136 -3.38 -8.09 -16.53
N THR A 137 -3.49 -8.16 -17.86
CA THR A 137 -2.94 -7.16 -18.75
C THR A 137 -3.57 -5.83 -18.38
N VAL A 138 -2.75 -4.87 -17.97
CA VAL A 138 -3.25 -3.52 -17.68
C VAL A 138 -3.63 -2.88 -19.02
N ASP A 139 -4.91 -2.59 -19.24
CA ASP A 139 -5.32 -1.79 -20.41
C ASP A 139 -4.78 -0.38 -20.26
N THR A 140 -3.73 -0.07 -21.01
CA THR A 140 -3.03 1.21 -20.93
C THR A 140 -3.41 2.18 -22.01
N THR A 141 -4.45 1.84 -22.79
CA THR A 141 -4.94 2.66 -23.89
C THR A 141 -5.98 3.69 -23.46
N SER A 142 -6.46 3.63 -22.22
CA SER A 142 -7.64 4.34 -21.75
C SER A 142 -7.41 5.39 -20.65
N PHE A 143 -6.16 5.79 -20.36
CA PHE A 143 -5.84 6.78 -19.31
C PHE A 143 -4.65 7.69 -19.64
N SER A 144 -4.63 8.89 -19.06
CA SER A 144 -3.57 9.90 -19.28
C SER A 144 -2.61 9.93 -18.09
N SER A 145 -1.62 9.04 -18.07
CA SER A 145 -0.70 8.91 -16.91
C SER A 145 0.43 9.95 -16.87
N VAL A 146 0.63 10.73 -17.94
CA VAL A 146 1.75 11.69 -18.03
C VAL A 146 1.28 13.11 -18.35
N THR A 147 1.99 14.10 -17.84
CA THR A 147 1.82 15.50 -18.28
C THR A 147 2.59 15.78 -19.57
N ASN A 148 2.20 16.81 -20.30
CA ASN A 148 3.03 17.33 -21.39
C ASN A 148 4.40 17.80 -20.87
N ALA A 149 5.46 17.45 -21.59
CA ALA A 149 6.81 17.87 -21.25
C ALA A 149 7.00 19.38 -21.47
N CYS A 150 7.54 20.07 -20.47
CA CYS A 150 7.70 21.52 -20.46
C CYS A 150 9.10 21.91 -19.98
N LYS A 151 9.69 22.95 -20.58
CA LYS A 151 11.01 23.45 -20.15
C LYS A 151 10.85 24.34 -18.91
N PRO A 152 11.64 24.15 -17.85
CA PRO A 152 11.64 25.05 -16.70
C PRO A 152 12.06 26.47 -17.09
N ILE A 153 11.42 27.46 -16.47
CA ILE A 153 11.76 28.88 -16.63
C ILE A 153 12.21 29.48 -15.31
N SER A 154 12.90 30.61 -15.37
CA SER A 154 13.37 31.34 -14.18
C SER A 154 13.48 32.84 -14.50
N HIS A 155 13.14 33.68 -13.53
CA HIS A 155 13.33 35.13 -13.63
C HIS A 155 14.71 35.58 -13.16
N ASP A 156 15.31 34.86 -12.22
CA ASP A 156 16.55 35.23 -11.51
C ASP A 156 17.74 34.30 -11.81
N LYS A 157 17.50 33.21 -12.56
CA LYS A 157 18.44 32.13 -12.86
C LYS A 157 18.88 31.31 -11.64
N SER A 158 18.24 31.51 -10.48
CA SER A 158 18.43 30.73 -9.26
C SER A 158 17.26 29.82 -8.94
N HIS A 159 16.02 30.24 -9.21
CA HIS A 159 14.81 29.47 -8.94
C HIS A 159 14.10 29.11 -10.24
N TYR A 160 14.13 27.83 -10.60
CA TYR A 160 13.44 27.32 -11.79
C TYR A 160 12.08 26.74 -11.39
N TYR A 161 11.09 26.93 -12.26
CA TYR A 161 9.74 26.42 -12.08
C TYR A 161 9.10 26.09 -13.43
N LEU A 162 8.03 25.28 -13.43
CA LEU A 162 7.24 25.00 -14.62
C LEU A 162 6.08 26.01 -14.75
N PRO A 163 5.91 26.64 -15.91
CA PRO A 163 4.93 27.70 -16.14
C PRO A 163 3.51 27.15 -16.36
N TYR A 164 2.94 26.47 -15.35
CA TYR A 164 1.59 25.93 -15.45
C TYR A 164 0.50 27.02 -15.37
N TRP A 165 0.76 28.15 -14.73
CA TRP A 165 -0.15 29.31 -14.66
C TRP A 165 -1.59 28.87 -14.34
N ASP A 166 -2.56 29.17 -15.21
CA ASP A 166 -3.96 28.78 -15.05
C ASP A 166 -4.25 27.34 -15.54
N TYR A 167 -3.36 26.73 -16.32
CA TYR A 167 -3.51 25.38 -16.84
C TYR A 167 -2.83 24.36 -15.92
N LYS A 168 -3.62 23.72 -15.04
CA LYS A 168 -3.13 22.66 -14.14
C LYS A 168 -3.18 21.32 -14.85
N PRO A 169 -2.03 20.66 -15.14
CA PRO A 169 -2.04 19.33 -15.73
C PRO A 169 -2.76 18.35 -14.81
N CYS A 170 -3.56 17.48 -15.40
CA CYS A 170 -4.23 16.38 -14.74
C CYS A 170 -3.70 15.07 -15.32
N MET A 171 -3.62 14.06 -14.48
CA MET A 171 -3.25 12.71 -14.84
C MET A 171 -4.24 11.76 -14.19
N ASP A 172 -4.45 10.63 -14.83
CA ASP A 172 -5.26 9.56 -14.30
C ASP A 172 -4.70 8.19 -14.68
N VAL A 173 -4.94 7.21 -13.82
CA VAL A 173 -4.64 5.81 -14.08
C VAL A 173 -5.76 4.93 -13.54
N ARG A 174 -6.02 3.83 -14.25
CA ARG A 174 -6.90 2.76 -13.79
C ARG A 174 -6.12 1.47 -13.69
N CYS A 175 -6.41 0.69 -12.66
CA CYS A 175 -5.89 -0.65 -12.55
C CYS A 175 -6.84 -1.53 -11.77
N THR A 176 -6.86 -2.81 -12.11
CA THR A 176 -7.50 -3.81 -11.28
C THR A 176 -6.47 -4.36 -10.29
N LEU A 177 -6.81 -4.35 -9.00
CA LEU A 177 -5.95 -4.89 -7.94
C LEU A 177 -6.78 -5.72 -6.96
N PRO A 178 -6.16 -6.67 -6.24
CA PRO A 178 -6.78 -7.33 -5.10
C PRO A 178 -7.35 -6.33 -4.07
N ASP A 179 -8.62 -6.48 -3.67
CA ASP A 179 -9.20 -5.65 -2.63
C ASP A 179 -8.68 -6.03 -1.24
N LEU A 180 -7.60 -5.36 -0.86
CA LEU A 180 -6.96 -5.48 0.45
C LEU A 180 -7.39 -4.37 1.43
N ARG A 181 -8.40 -3.55 1.12
CA ARG A 181 -8.85 -2.45 2.01
C ARG A 181 -9.19 -2.92 3.43
N ARG A 182 -9.63 -4.17 3.53
CA ARG A 182 -9.91 -4.87 4.80
C ARG A 182 -8.73 -4.84 5.77
N ARG A 183 -7.49 -4.95 5.28
CA ARG A 183 -6.27 -4.93 6.11
C ARG A 183 -6.12 -3.60 6.83
N MET A 184 -6.57 -2.51 6.21
CA MET A 184 -6.52 -1.16 6.80
C MET A 184 -7.73 -0.83 7.66
N TYR A 185 -8.86 -1.54 7.54
CA TYR A 185 -10.06 -1.20 8.32
C TYR A 185 -9.83 -1.24 9.82
N ASN A 186 -9.15 -2.28 10.33
CA ASN A 186 -8.89 -2.36 11.77
C ASN A 186 -7.95 -1.25 12.23
N SER A 187 -6.84 -1.04 11.52
CA SER A 187 -5.89 0.04 11.84
C SER A 187 -6.55 1.42 11.80
N ASN A 188 -7.32 1.71 10.74
CA ASN A 188 -8.01 3.00 10.57
C ASN A 188 -9.08 3.22 11.64
N MET A 189 -9.86 2.19 12.00
CA MET A 189 -10.85 2.29 13.07
C MET A 189 -10.18 2.58 14.42
N LEU A 190 -9.13 1.83 14.76
CA LEU A 190 -8.40 1.99 16.01
C LEU A 190 -7.69 3.35 16.09
N SER A 191 -7.04 3.77 15.00
CA SER A 191 -6.40 5.09 14.89
C SER A 191 -7.43 6.21 15.08
N LYS A 192 -8.57 6.16 14.38
CA LYS A 192 -9.67 7.14 14.55
C LYS A 192 -10.24 7.16 15.96
N MET A 193 -10.27 6.01 16.64
CA MET A 193 -10.67 5.94 18.05
C MET A 193 -9.65 6.63 18.96
N SER A 194 -8.34 6.42 18.72
CA SER A 194 -7.26 7.09 19.44
C SER A 194 -7.32 8.61 19.27
N GLU A 195 -7.42 9.09 18.02
CA GLU A 195 -7.49 10.52 17.71
C GLU A 195 -8.66 11.21 18.43
N LYS A 196 -9.84 10.60 18.42
CA LYS A 196 -11.02 11.14 19.11
C LYS A 196 -10.86 11.18 20.63
N LEU A 197 -10.22 10.16 21.20
CA LEU A 197 -9.92 10.14 22.62
C LEU A 197 -8.94 11.26 22.97
N GLU A 198 -7.86 11.40 22.22
CA GLU A 198 -6.85 12.46 22.40
C GLU A 198 -7.47 13.85 22.28
N GLU A 199 -8.29 14.10 21.26
CA GLU A 199 -9.02 15.36 21.09
C GLU A 199 -9.94 15.65 22.30
N GLY A 200 -10.64 14.62 22.79
CA GLY A 200 -11.52 14.75 23.96
C GLY A 200 -10.78 15.04 25.26
N LEU A 201 -9.65 14.37 25.48
CA LEU A 201 -8.77 14.60 26.63
C LEU A 201 -8.12 15.98 26.56
N MET A 202 -7.68 16.43 25.38
CA MET A 202 -7.12 17.77 25.19
C MET A 202 -8.14 18.87 25.53
N LYS A 203 -9.38 18.72 25.05
CA LYS A 203 -10.48 19.64 25.39
C LYS A 203 -10.81 19.61 26.89
N THR A 204 -10.80 18.42 27.50
CA THR A 204 -11.02 18.26 28.94
C THR A 204 -9.93 18.97 29.75
N LYS A 205 -8.67 18.74 29.39
CA LYS A 205 -7.52 19.38 30.03
C LYS A 205 -7.62 20.90 29.99
N LYS A 206 -7.99 21.47 28.84
CA LYS A 206 -8.21 22.91 28.71
C LYS A 206 -9.29 23.42 29.68
N LEU A 207 -10.42 22.72 29.81
CA LEU A 207 -11.47 23.09 30.76
C LEU A 207 -11.00 23.02 32.22
N ILE A 208 -10.12 22.06 32.56
CA ILE A 208 -9.50 21.98 33.89
C ILE A 208 -8.58 23.18 34.15
N GLU A 209 -7.75 23.52 33.17
CA GLU A 209 -6.85 24.69 33.24
C GLU A 209 -7.64 26.01 33.38
N ASP A 210 -8.82 26.08 32.76
CA ASP A 210 -9.76 27.21 32.85
C ASP A 210 -10.66 27.17 34.12
N GLU A 211 -10.48 26.19 35.01
CA GLU A 211 -11.34 25.93 36.19
C GLU A 211 -12.85 25.81 35.87
N ASP A 212 -13.19 25.38 34.64
CA ASP A 212 -14.59 25.21 34.21
C ASP A 212 -15.19 23.92 34.79
N VAL A 213 -16.30 24.07 35.51
CA VAL A 213 -17.11 22.97 36.08
C VAL A 213 -17.57 21.93 35.04
N LYS A 214 -17.56 22.27 33.75
CA LYS A 214 -17.90 21.35 32.65
C LYS A 214 -16.80 20.33 32.35
N ALA A 215 -15.60 20.48 32.91
CA ALA A 215 -14.50 19.54 32.70
C ALA A 215 -14.90 18.08 32.98
N GLU A 216 -15.60 17.83 34.09
CA GLU A 216 -16.06 16.49 34.46
C GLU A 216 -17.07 15.93 33.44
N VAL A 217 -18.04 16.75 33.03
CA VAL A 217 -19.04 16.36 32.03
C VAL A 217 -18.39 16.04 30.69
N ARG A 218 -17.38 16.83 30.29
CA ARG A 218 -16.63 16.60 29.05
C ARG A 218 -15.81 15.32 29.10
N LEU A 219 -15.16 15.03 30.23
CA LEU A 219 -14.41 13.80 30.44
C LEU A 219 -15.33 12.58 30.33
N ARG A 220 -16.46 12.59 31.05
CA ARG A 220 -17.45 11.51 31.02
C ARG A 220 -17.94 11.25 29.59
N THR A 221 -18.30 12.31 28.87
CA THR A 221 -18.73 12.21 27.46
C THR A 221 -17.63 11.57 26.59
N THR A 222 -16.37 11.97 26.77
CA THR A 222 -15.24 11.42 26.01
C THR A 222 -15.06 9.91 26.26
N LEU A 223 -15.21 9.47 27.52
CA LEU A 223 -15.10 8.06 27.88
C LEU A 223 -16.30 7.24 27.38
N GLU A 224 -17.51 7.80 27.40
CA GLU A 224 -18.72 7.18 26.82
C GLU A 224 -18.61 7.02 25.30
N ASP A 225 -18.06 8.02 24.61
CA ASP A 225 -17.77 7.97 23.17
C ASP A 225 -16.77 6.87 22.84
N LEU A 226 -15.69 6.75 23.63
CA LEU A 226 -14.69 5.69 23.48
C LEU A 226 -15.32 4.31 23.70
N ALA A 227 -16.07 4.12 24.79
CA ALA A 227 -16.72 2.84 25.10
C ALA A 227 -17.67 2.42 23.97
N SER A 228 -18.45 3.35 23.46
CA SER A 228 -19.35 3.13 22.32
C SER A 228 -18.59 2.78 21.04
N ALA A 229 -17.45 3.42 20.79
CA ALA A 229 -16.61 3.10 19.64
C ALA A 229 -15.97 1.71 19.75
N CYS A 230 -15.47 1.33 20.93
CA CYS A 230 -14.96 -0.02 21.21
C CYS A 230 -16.03 -1.09 20.98
N ALA A 231 -17.26 -0.87 21.46
CA ALA A 231 -18.36 -1.81 21.27
C ALA A 231 -18.70 -1.99 19.78
N ARG A 232 -18.75 -0.90 19.00
CA ARG A 232 -18.95 -0.97 17.54
C ARG A 232 -17.83 -1.70 16.83
N TYR A 233 -16.57 -1.42 17.17
CA TYR A 233 -15.40 -2.10 16.61
C TYR A 233 -15.47 -3.62 16.84
N LEU A 234 -15.82 -4.04 18.07
CA LEU A 234 -16.00 -5.46 18.41
C LEU A 234 -17.14 -6.12 17.62
N SER A 235 -18.24 -5.41 17.38
CA SER A 235 -19.34 -5.92 16.56
C SER A 235 -18.91 -6.14 15.10
N ILE A 236 -18.20 -5.17 14.50
CA ILE A 236 -17.71 -5.26 13.11
C ILE A 236 -16.70 -6.38 12.95
N THR A 237 -15.73 -6.48 13.87
CA THR A 237 -14.67 -7.50 13.82
C THR A 237 -15.21 -8.92 14.03
N LYS A 238 -16.23 -9.10 14.87
CA LYS A 238 -16.91 -10.39 15.04
C LYS A 238 -17.77 -10.77 13.83
N ALA A 239 -18.47 -9.81 13.22
CA ALA A 239 -19.28 -10.05 12.01
C ALA A 239 -18.39 -10.39 10.81
N ASN A 240 -17.27 -9.67 10.68
CA ASN A 240 -16.22 -9.96 9.72
C ASN A 240 -15.32 -11.10 10.21
N ALA A 241 -15.86 -12.20 10.74
CA ALA A 241 -15.13 -13.44 11.00
C ALA A 241 -15.69 -14.65 10.21
N ALA A 242 -16.83 -14.51 9.53
CA ALA A 242 -17.45 -15.57 8.70
C ALA A 242 -17.36 -15.23 7.19
N GLY A 243 -16.61 -16.00 6.39
CA GLY A 243 -16.46 -15.79 4.94
C GLY A 243 -15.11 -16.28 4.36
N PRO A 244 -15.01 -16.59 3.06
CA PRO A 244 -13.79 -17.07 2.41
C PRO A 244 -12.69 -15.99 2.29
N GLY A 245 -11.41 -16.41 2.26
CA GLY A 245 -10.24 -15.52 2.15
C GLY A 245 -9.70 -14.97 3.48
N ARG A 246 -9.91 -15.70 4.59
CA ARG A 246 -9.53 -15.29 5.96
C ARG A 246 -8.21 -15.93 6.39
N GLY A 247 -7.11 -15.36 5.91
CA GLY A 247 -5.83 -15.38 6.64
C GLY A 247 -5.75 -14.25 7.64
#